data_AF-W3APF9-F1
#
_entry.id   AF-W3APF9-F1
#
_cell.length_a   1.000
_cell.length_b   1.000
_cell.length_c   1.000
_cell.angle_alpha   90.00
_cell.angle_beta   90.00
_cell.angle_gamma   90.00
#
_symmetry.space_group_name_H-M   'P 1'
#
loop_
_entity.id
_entity.type
_entity.pdbx_description
1 polymer ?
#
loop_
_entity_poly.entity_id
_entity_poly.type
_entity_poly.pdbx_seq_one_letter_code
_entity_poly.pdbx_strand_id
1 'polypeptide(L)'
;MALIDTYRRNVTRKRDEIAKLTSEKAKEKNKIAKARTKIDSANSAIGHTKNTSTIKSKLRDISNAEKDITAAEKKISELENKLSKAEKDLAEEQKKVEREEEKIHKQRIKEEEKIAERNTEANF
;
A
#
# COMPACT_ATOMS: atom_id res chain seq x y z
N MET A 1 9.63 -28.37 2.71
CA MET A 1 10.17 -26.99 2.75
C MET A 1 9.76 -26.13 1.54
N ALA A 2 9.63 -26.66 0.31
CA ALA A 2 9.29 -25.85 -0.87
C ALA A 2 7.96 -25.05 -0.82
N LEU A 3 6.94 -25.54 -0.12
CA LEU A 3 5.61 -24.89 -0.08
C LEU A 3 5.60 -23.62 0.81
N ILE A 4 6.18 -23.71 2.02
CA ILE A 4 6.32 -22.57 2.92
C ILE A 4 7.20 -21.47 2.31
N ASP A 5 8.26 -21.83 1.58
CA ASP A 5 9.11 -20.87 0.87
C ASP A 5 8.34 -20.14 -0.24
N THR A 6 7.40 -20.81 -0.88
CA THR A 6 6.51 -20.21 -1.89
C THR A 6 5.57 -19.19 -1.24
N TYR A 7 4.92 -19.53 -0.13
CA TYR A 7 4.05 -18.60 0.58
C TYR A 7 4.82 -17.40 1.15
N ARG A 8 6.01 -17.61 1.71
CA ARG A 8 6.89 -16.51 2.16
C ARG A 8 7.26 -15.56 1.02
N ARG A 9 7.58 -16.09 -0.17
CA ARG A 9 7.82 -15.25 -1.37
C ARG A 9 6.58 -14.47 -1.79
N ASN A 10 5.39 -15.06 -1.71
CA ASN A 10 4.14 -14.35 -2.02
C ASN A 10 3.88 -13.21 -1.04
N VAL A 11 4.12 -13.42 0.26
CA VAL A 11 4.04 -12.37 1.28
C VAL A 11 4.97 -11.20 0.95
N THR A 12 6.23 -11.47 0.58
CA THR A 12 7.18 -10.43 0.17
C THR A 12 6.67 -9.66 -1.05
N ARG A 13 6.25 -10.37 -2.11
CA ARG A 13 5.72 -9.72 -3.33
C ARG A 13 4.51 -8.82 -3.04
N LYS A 14 3.60 -9.26 -2.17
CA LYS A 14 2.41 -8.49 -1.79
C LYS A 14 2.77 -7.26 -0.96
N ARG A 15 3.78 -7.34 -0.10
CA ARG A 15 4.32 -6.17 0.62
C ARG A 15 4.94 -5.17 -0.35
N ASP A 16 5.69 -5.63 -1.34
CA ASP A 16 6.29 -4.76 -2.36
C ASP A 16 5.21 -4.07 -3.20
N GLU A 17 4.14 -4.79 -3.57
CA GLU A 17 2.97 -4.24 -4.26
C GLU A 17 2.31 -3.13 -3.43
N ILE A 18 2.07 -3.35 -2.14
CA ILE A 18 1.51 -2.36 -1.22
C ILE A 18 2.43 -1.12 -1.12
N ALA A 19 3.74 -1.32 -0.99
CA ALA A 19 4.71 -0.23 -0.92
C ALA A 19 4.68 0.63 -2.20
N LYS A 20 4.61 -0.01 -3.38
CA LYS A 20 4.50 0.67 -4.66
C LYS A 20 3.20 1.48 -4.77
N LEU A 21 2.06 0.86 -4.45
CA LEU A 21 0.75 1.54 -4.50
C LEU A 21 0.70 2.73 -3.52
N THR A 22 1.30 2.58 -2.34
CA THR A 22 1.40 3.65 -1.33
C THR A 22 2.26 4.82 -1.84
N SER A 23 3.38 4.52 -2.50
CA SER A 23 4.22 5.53 -3.14
C SER A 23 3.47 6.28 -4.26
N GLU A 24 2.74 5.55 -5.10
CA GLU A 24 1.90 6.16 -6.14
C GLU A 24 0.81 7.06 -5.57
N LYS A 25 0.13 6.63 -4.50
CA LYS A 25 -0.85 7.45 -3.78
C LYS A 25 -0.24 8.73 -3.23
N ALA A 26 0.97 8.66 -2.65
CA ALA A 26 1.68 9.84 -2.16
C ALA A 26 2.01 10.83 -3.28
N LYS A 27 2.39 10.33 -4.47
CA LYS A 27 2.63 11.18 -5.66
C LYS A 27 1.37 11.92 -6.08
N GLU A 28 0.21 11.27 -6.09
CA GLU A 28 -1.07 11.93 -6.43
C GLU A 28 -1.47 12.97 -5.37
N LYS A 29 -1.26 12.68 -4.07
CA LYS A 29 -1.45 13.68 -3.00
C LYS A 29 -0.56 14.91 -3.19
N ASN A 30 0.69 14.72 -3.63
CA ASN A 30 1.59 15.83 -3.93
C ASN A 30 1.11 16.67 -5.13
N LYS A 31 0.44 16.06 -6.13
CA LYS A 31 -0.18 16.84 -7.22
C LYS A 31 -1.32 17.71 -6.71
N ILE A 32 -2.16 17.17 -5.82
CA ILE A 32 -3.23 17.94 -5.17
C ILE A 32 -2.66 19.12 -4.40
N ALA A 33 -1.62 18.91 -3.60
CA ALA A 33 -0.97 19.99 -2.85
C ALA A 33 -0.45 21.10 -3.78
N LYS A 34 0.25 20.72 -4.87
CA LYS A 34 0.73 21.69 -5.88
C LYS A 34 -0.41 22.45 -6.56
N ALA A 35 -1.50 21.77 -6.90
CA ALA A 35 -2.67 22.41 -7.50
C ALA A 35 -3.34 23.40 -6.53
N ARG A 36 -3.46 23.03 -5.25
CA ARG A 36 -3.96 23.94 -4.19
C ARG A 36 -3.10 25.19 -4.05
N THR A 37 -1.77 25.06 -4.04
CA THR A 37 -0.87 26.23 -4.02
C THR A 37 -1.07 27.15 -5.24
N LYS A 38 -1.35 26.60 -6.43
CA LYS A 38 -1.70 27.41 -7.61
C LYS A 38 -3.02 28.16 -7.42
N ILE A 39 -4.03 27.51 -6.83
CA ILE A 39 -5.32 28.14 -6.51
C ILE A 39 -5.11 29.31 -5.55
N ASP A 40 -4.36 29.10 -4.47
CA ASP A 40 -4.09 30.15 -3.47
C ASP A 40 -3.36 31.34 -4.10
N SER A 41 -2.37 31.07 -4.94
CA SER A 41 -1.63 32.10 -5.67
C SER A 41 -2.52 32.88 -6.65
N ALA A 42 -3.41 32.19 -7.36
CA ALA A 42 -4.35 32.83 -8.28
C ALA A 42 -5.39 33.67 -7.55
N ASN A 43 -5.91 33.18 -6.43
CA ASN A 43 -6.83 33.92 -5.55
C ASN A 43 -6.17 35.18 -4.97
N SER A 44 -4.91 35.07 -4.51
CA SER A 44 -4.15 36.24 -4.07
C SER A 44 -4.01 37.26 -5.20
N ALA A 45 -3.61 36.84 -6.41
CA ALA A 45 -3.50 37.75 -7.55
C ALA A 45 -4.82 38.46 -7.90
N ILE A 46 -5.96 37.76 -7.81
CA ILE A 46 -7.29 38.35 -8.00
C ILE A 46 -7.57 39.43 -6.96
N GLY A 47 -7.25 39.19 -5.69
CA GLY A 47 -7.48 40.15 -4.60
C GLY A 47 -6.70 41.46 -4.73
N HIS A 48 -5.55 41.45 -5.42
CA HIS A 48 -4.68 42.62 -5.55
C HIS A 48 -4.89 43.43 -6.84
N THR A 49 -5.60 42.89 -7.83
CA THR A 49 -5.75 43.52 -9.14
C THR A 49 -7.16 44.02 -9.39
N LYS A 50 -7.28 45.16 -10.09
CA LYS A 50 -8.55 45.67 -10.61
C LYS A 50 -8.74 45.35 -12.10
N ASN A 51 -7.75 44.71 -12.74
CA ASN A 51 -7.79 44.38 -14.16
C ASN A 51 -8.68 43.15 -14.40
N THR A 52 -9.82 43.37 -15.05
CA THR A 52 -10.81 42.33 -15.38
C THR A 52 -10.25 41.21 -16.24
N SER A 53 -9.31 41.50 -17.14
CA SER A 53 -8.66 40.50 -18.00
C SER A 53 -7.76 39.58 -17.17
N THR A 54 -7.00 40.15 -16.22
CA THR A 54 -6.18 39.38 -15.29
C THR A 54 -7.05 38.50 -14.40
N ILE A 55 -8.14 39.05 -13.85
CA ILE A 55 -9.09 38.29 -13.02
C ILE A 55 -9.66 37.10 -13.81
N LYS A 56 -10.12 37.33 -15.03
CA LYS A 56 -10.67 36.28 -15.90
C LYS A 56 -9.65 35.17 -16.17
N SER A 57 -8.40 35.54 -16.44
CA SER A 57 -7.32 34.55 -16.64
C SER A 57 -7.06 33.74 -15.37
N LYS A 58 -7.03 34.37 -14.20
CA LYS A 58 -6.79 33.68 -12.92
C LYS A 58 -7.94 32.78 -12.49
N LEU A 59 -9.18 33.16 -12.77
CA LEU A 59 -10.33 32.27 -12.59
C LEU A 59 -10.24 31.01 -13.48
N ARG A 60 -9.71 31.15 -14.71
CA ARG A 60 -9.46 30.00 -15.59
C ARG A 60 -8.35 29.10 -15.03
N ASP A 61 -7.27 29.69 -14.51
CA ASP A 61 -6.19 28.94 -13.85
C ASP A 61 -6.73 28.13 -12.65
N ILE A 62 -7.60 28.73 -11.83
CA ILE A 62 -8.26 28.06 -10.69
C ILE A 62 -9.11 26.89 -11.19
N SER A 63 -10.01 27.12 -12.16
CA SER A 63 -10.88 26.06 -12.69
C SER A 63 -10.09 24.88 -13.27
N ASN A 64 -8.95 25.14 -13.91
CA ASN A 64 -8.08 24.06 -14.40
C ASN A 64 -7.42 23.31 -13.24
N ALA A 65 -6.91 24.01 -12.22
CA ALA A 65 -6.31 23.39 -11.06
C ALA A 65 -7.32 22.56 -10.24
N GLU A 66 -8.57 22.99 -10.15
CA GLU A 66 -9.66 22.22 -9.53
C GLU A 66 -9.93 20.91 -10.29
N LYS A 67 -9.95 20.94 -11.63
CA LYS A 67 -10.06 19.72 -12.44
C LYS A 67 -8.89 18.76 -12.20
N ASP A 68 -7.67 19.29 -12.09
CA ASP A 68 -6.49 18.48 -11.76
C ASP A 68 -6.62 17.81 -10.38
N ILE A 69 -7.16 18.53 -9.39
CA ILE A 69 -7.46 17.99 -8.06
C ILE A 69 -8.47 16.85 -8.15
N THR A 70 -9.61 17.06 -8.81
CA THR A 70 -10.65 16.03 -8.95
C THR A 70 -10.11 14.78 -9.65
N ALA A 71 -9.30 14.95 -10.70
CA ALA A 71 -8.67 13.82 -11.40
C ALA A 71 -7.70 13.05 -10.49
N ALA A 72 -6.88 13.75 -9.70
CA ALA A 72 -5.96 13.14 -8.75
C ALA A 72 -6.70 12.44 -7.60
N GLU A 73 -7.79 13.02 -7.09
CA GLU A 73 -8.64 12.43 -6.04
C GLU A 73 -9.29 11.13 -6.52
N LYS A 74 -9.82 11.11 -7.75
CA LYS A 74 -10.36 9.88 -8.35
C LYS A 74 -9.30 8.79 -8.41
N LYS A 75 -8.08 9.13 -8.84
CA LYS A 75 -6.97 8.18 -8.91
C LYS A 75 -6.53 7.70 -7.53
N ILE A 76 -6.56 8.55 -6.51
CA ILE A 76 -6.31 8.15 -5.12
C ILE A 76 -7.35 7.13 -4.67
N SER A 77 -8.63 7.35 -4.94
CA SER A 77 -9.69 6.40 -4.60
C SER A 77 -9.49 5.04 -5.28
N GLU A 78 -9.11 5.03 -6.56
CA GLU A 78 -8.77 3.79 -7.28
C GLU A 78 -7.55 3.07 -6.66
N LEU A 79 -6.52 3.81 -6.24
CA LEU A 79 -5.35 3.27 -5.56
C LEU A 79 -5.68 2.73 -4.16
N GLU A 80 -6.59 3.38 -3.43
CA GLU A 80 -7.06 2.93 -2.12
C GLU A 80 -7.82 1.61 -2.23
N ASN A 81 -8.66 1.46 -3.25
CA ASN A 81 -9.34 0.19 -3.51
C ASN A 81 -8.35 -0.94 -3.82
N LYS A 82 -7.31 -0.65 -4.60
CA LYS A 82 -6.23 -1.62 -4.89
C LYS A 82 -5.43 -1.98 -3.64
N LEU A 83 -5.09 -0.98 -2.81
CA LEU A 83 -4.41 -1.19 -1.53
C LEU A 83 -5.21 -2.09 -0.61
N SER A 84 -6.50 -1.81 -0.42
CA SER A 84 -7.36 -2.62 0.45
C SER A 84 -7.43 -4.08 -0.02
N LYS A 85 -7.48 -4.31 -1.33
CA LYS A 85 -7.42 -5.68 -1.89
C LYS A 85 -6.07 -6.34 -1.63
N ALA A 86 -4.96 -5.64 -1.90
CA ALA A 86 -3.62 -6.17 -1.68
C ALA A 86 -3.34 -6.48 -0.20
N GLU A 87 -3.85 -5.67 0.73
CA GLU A 87 -3.76 -5.90 2.17
C GLU A 87 -4.55 -7.14 2.61
N LYS A 88 -5.75 -7.36 2.05
CA LYS A 88 -6.52 -8.58 2.29
C LYS A 88 -5.78 -9.82 1.77
N ASP A 89 -5.28 -9.77 0.54
CA ASP A 89 -4.49 -10.85 -0.06
C ASP A 89 -3.25 -11.16 0.79
N LEU A 90 -2.54 -10.12 1.27
CA LEU A 90 -1.38 -10.27 2.15
C LEU A 90 -1.76 -10.99 3.45
N ALA A 91 -2.84 -10.58 4.10
CA ALA A 91 -3.30 -11.20 5.34
C ALA A 91 -3.65 -12.68 5.14
N GLU A 92 -4.24 -13.04 4.01
CA GLU A 92 -4.52 -14.43 3.65
C GLU A 92 -3.25 -15.26 3.43
N GLU A 93 -2.27 -14.72 2.69
CA GLU A 93 -0.99 -15.40 2.48
C GLU A 93 -0.20 -15.55 3.79
N GLN A 94 -0.23 -14.55 4.68
CA GLN A 94 0.38 -14.64 6.01
C GLN A 94 -0.25 -15.78 6.84
N LYS A 95 -1.58 -15.92 6.83
CA LYS A 95 -2.26 -17.04 7.50
C LYS A 95 -1.85 -18.40 6.92
N LYS A 96 -1.56 -18.49 5.62
CA LYS A 96 -1.06 -19.73 5.01
C LYS A 96 0.35 -20.06 5.50
N VAL A 97 1.23 -19.06 5.58
CA VAL A 97 2.58 -19.22 6.15
C VAL A 97 2.50 -19.73 7.58
N GLU A 98 1.73 -19.05 8.44
CA GLU A 98 1.57 -19.40 9.85
C GLU A 98 1.09 -20.84 10.05
N ARG A 99 0.05 -21.26 9.29
CA ARG A 99 -0.45 -22.65 9.34
C ARG A 99 0.58 -23.68 8.94
N GLU A 100 1.39 -23.42 7.91
CA GLU A 100 2.44 -24.34 7.49
C GLU A 100 3.61 -24.36 8.48
N GLU A 101 3.95 -23.22 9.08
CA GLU A 101 4.94 -23.13 10.16
C GLU A 101 4.53 -23.96 11.38
N GLU A 102 3.27 -23.83 11.81
CA GLU A 102 2.73 -24.64 12.91
C GLU A 102 2.76 -26.14 12.61
N LYS A 103 2.41 -26.55 11.38
CA LYS A 103 2.46 -27.97 10.98
C LYS A 103 3.87 -28.52 11.04
N ILE A 104 4.84 -27.79 10.47
CA ILE A 104 6.25 -28.17 10.48
C ILE A 104 6.75 -28.24 11.93
N HIS A 105 6.41 -27.27 12.76
CA HIS A 105 6.79 -27.23 14.17
C HIS A 105 6.25 -28.44 14.95
N LYS A 106 4.95 -28.75 14.79
CA LYS A 106 4.32 -29.93 15.42
C LYS A 106 4.94 -31.24 14.94
N GLN A 107 5.34 -31.34 13.67
CA GLN A 107 6.04 -32.52 13.14
C GLN A 107 7.43 -32.68 13.76
N ARG A 108 8.21 -31.59 13.88
CA ARG A 108 9.53 -31.62 14.50
C ARG A 108 9.48 -32.06 15.96
N ILE A 109 8.56 -31.49 16.76
CA ILE A 109 8.39 -31.90 18.16
C ILE A 109 8.12 -33.41 18.26
N LYS A 110 7.19 -33.93 17.46
CA LYS A 110 6.86 -35.38 17.47
C LYS A 110 8.03 -36.26 17.03
N GLU A 111 8.85 -35.80 16.10
CA GLU A 111 10.07 -36.52 15.68
C GLU A 111 11.13 -36.49 16.78
N GLU A 112 11.33 -35.35 17.43
CA GLU A 112 12.25 -35.19 18.56
C GLU A 112 11.83 -36.06 19.76
N GLU A 113 10.55 -36.09 20.11
CA GLU A 113 9.98 -36.97 21.14
C GLU A 113 10.26 -38.45 20.84
N LYS A 114 9.98 -38.90 19.61
CA LYS A 114 10.25 -40.30 19.19
C LYS A 114 11.73 -40.66 19.21
N ILE A 115 12.61 -39.73 18.85
CA ILE A 115 14.06 -39.94 18.91
C ILE A 115 14.51 -40.04 20.36
N ALA A 116 13.97 -39.20 21.25
CA ALA A 116 14.27 -39.26 22.69
C ALA A 116 13.83 -40.60 23.30
N GLU A 117 12.60 -41.06 23.01
CA GLU A 117 12.07 -42.35 23.46
C GLU A 117 12.93 -43.53 23.00
N ARG A 118 13.30 -43.58 21.72
CA ARG A 118 14.20 -44.62 21.17
C ARG A 118 15.58 -44.60 21.82
N ASN A 119 16.13 -43.42 22.09
CA ASN A 119 17.42 -43.30 22.75
C ASN A 119 17.35 -43.72 24.22
N THR A 120 16.23 -43.53 24.90
CA THR A 120 16.04 -44.04 26.27
C THR A 120 15.85 -45.55 26.30
N GLU A 121 15.16 -46.14 25.32
CA GLU A 121 14.99 -47.59 25.21
C GLU A 121 16.28 -48.32 24.81
N ALA A 122 17.15 -47.69 24.01
CA ALA A 122 18.42 -48.29 23.56
C ALA A 122 19.54 -48.26 24.62
N ASN A 123 19.37 -47.51 25.71
CA ASN A 123 20.32 -47.41 26.83
C ASN A 123 19.91 -48.25 28.05
N PHE A 124 18.90 -49.11 27.91
CA PHE A 124 18.46 -50.11 28.87
C PHE A 124 18.66 -51.52 28.30
#